data_AF-A0A3N7DYZ6-F1
#
_entry.id   AF-A0A3N7DYZ6-F1
#
_cell.length_a   1.000
_cell.length_b   1.000
_cell.length_c   1.000
_cell.angle_alpha   90.00
_cell.angle_beta   90.00
_cell.angle_gamma   90.00
#
_symmetry.space_group_name_H-M   'P 1'
#
loop_
_entity.id
_entity.type
_entity.pdbx_description
1 polymer ?
#
loop_
_entity_poly.entity_id
_entity_poly.type
_entity_poly.pdbx_seq_one_letter_code
_entity_poly.pdbx_strand_id
1 'polypeptide(L)'
;MPDIHIHRDHHLGFKEARKVAFTWAEKAEEKFDMECVYEEGETEDLLTFTRTGVKGTLLVDAHQFEMKAQLGFLLGAFKDRIEAEISEQLDALLNAPHPAGKKTAADKKHPAADAKAAAKTAAKPAAAKAKKT
;
A
#
# COMPACT_ATOMS: atom_id res chain seq x y z
N MET A 1 5.06 -14.94 -7.36
CA MET A 1 5.81 -14.67 -6.12
C MET A 1 4.79 -14.43 -5.03
N PRO A 2 5.05 -14.81 -3.78
CA PRO A 2 4.18 -14.47 -2.67
C PRO A 2 4.03 -12.95 -2.58
N ASP A 3 2.81 -12.47 -2.72
CA ASP A 3 2.44 -11.07 -2.59
C ASP A 3 1.64 -10.85 -1.31
N ILE A 4 1.85 -9.69 -0.72
CA ILE A 4 1.13 -9.15 0.43
C ILE A 4 0.41 -7.90 -0.06
N HIS A 5 -0.86 -7.80 0.27
CA HIS A 5 -1.68 -6.63 0.00
C HIS A 5 -2.42 -6.24 1.28
N ILE A 6 -2.09 -5.07 1.80
CA ILE A 6 -2.68 -4.51 3.01
C ILE A 6 -3.40 -3.22 2.62
N HIS A 7 -4.65 -3.11 3.05
CA HIS A 7 -5.47 -1.91 2.88
C HIS A 7 -6.00 -1.46 4.23
N ARG A 8 -5.83 -0.19 4.57
CA ARG A 8 -6.25 0.39 5.86
C ARG A 8 -6.90 1.75 5.63
N ASP A 9 -8.18 1.85 5.96
CA ASP A 9 -8.90 3.11 5.98
C ASP A 9 -8.54 3.92 7.23
N HIS A 10 -8.48 5.24 7.09
CA HIS A 10 -8.26 6.18 8.19
C HIS A 10 -8.93 7.53 7.94
N HIS A 11 -9.11 8.31 9.00
CA HIS A 11 -9.74 9.63 8.92
C HIS A 11 -8.80 10.79 9.29
N LEU A 12 -7.48 10.56 9.16
CA LEU A 12 -6.45 11.52 9.54
C LEU A 12 -6.35 12.73 8.58
N GLY A 13 -6.71 12.54 7.31
CA GLY A 13 -6.49 13.53 6.25
C GLY A 13 -5.05 13.55 5.76
N PHE A 14 -4.82 14.12 4.58
CA PHE A 14 -3.59 13.95 3.81
C PHE A 14 -2.30 14.39 4.53
N LYS A 15 -2.34 15.52 5.25
CA LYS A 15 -1.16 16.05 5.96
C LYS A 15 -0.68 15.12 7.09
N GLU A 16 -1.61 14.57 7.86
CA GLU A 16 -1.29 13.64 8.95
C GLU A 16 -0.92 12.28 8.39
N ALA A 17 -1.62 11.84 7.33
CA ALA A 17 -1.31 10.63 6.60
C ALA A 17 0.15 10.61 6.09
N ARG A 18 0.62 11.73 5.51
CA ARG A 18 2.01 11.92 5.08
C ARG A 18 3.00 11.76 6.24
N LYS A 19 2.72 12.36 7.41
CA LYS A 19 3.58 12.19 8.60
C LYS A 19 3.64 10.74 9.07
N VAL A 20 2.51 10.04 9.06
CA VAL A 20 2.47 8.62 9.40
C VAL A 20 3.30 7.81 8.42
N ALA A 21 3.19 8.07 7.11
CA ALA A 21 3.98 7.39 6.10
C ALA A 21 5.49 7.64 6.25
N PHE A 22 5.91 8.87 6.55
CA PHE A 22 7.30 9.17 6.88
C PHE A 22 7.78 8.43 8.13
N THR A 23 6.98 8.45 9.20
CA THR A 23 7.31 7.73 10.44
C THR A 23 7.42 6.23 10.20
N TRP A 24 6.56 5.68 9.33
CA TRP A 24 6.62 4.29 8.93
C TRP A 24 7.90 4.00 8.12
N ALA A 25 8.25 4.86 7.17
CA ALA A 25 9.48 4.73 6.38
C ALA A 25 10.72 4.67 7.29
N GLU A 26 10.88 5.64 8.20
CA GLU A 26 12.03 5.66 9.13
C GLU A 26 12.10 4.38 9.98
N LYS A 27 10.96 3.91 10.48
CA LYS A 27 10.90 2.64 11.21
C LYS A 27 11.25 1.45 10.32
N ALA A 28 10.85 1.47 9.06
CA ALA A 28 11.13 0.41 8.11
C ALA A 28 12.63 0.34 7.79
N GLU A 29 13.28 1.49 7.62
CA GLU A 29 14.73 1.57 7.46
C GLU A 29 15.45 1.07 8.72
N GLU A 30 15.09 1.57 9.91
CA GLU A 30 15.78 1.23 11.17
C GLU A 30 15.57 -0.23 11.60
N LYS A 31 14.34 -0.74 11.54
CA LYS A 31 14.01 -2.08 12.06
C LYS A 31 14.23 -3.20 11.05
N PHE A 32 14.02 -2.93 9.78
CA PHE A 32 14.04 -3.95 8.75
C PHE A 32 15.17 -3.77 7.73
N ASP A 33 16.00 -2.73 7.87
CA ASP A 33 17.10 -2.44 6.95
C ASP A 33 16.57 -2.29 5.50
N MET A 34 15.45 -1.57 5.37
CA MET A 34 14.83 -1.26 4.07
C MET A 34 15.43 0.00 3.48
N GLU A 35 15.58 0.02 2.15
CA GLU A 35 15.81 1.24 1.38
C GLU A 35 14.46 1.85 1.04
N CYS A 36 14.17 3.06 1.51
CA CYS A 36 12.91 3.76 1.22
C CYS A 36 13.13 4.92 0.26
N VAL A 37 12.22 5.07 -0.70
CA VAL A 37 12.15 6.20 -1.64
C VAL A 37 10.75 6.78 -1.54
N TYR A 38 10.65 8.05 -1.16
CA TYR A 38 9.38 8.75 -1.00
C TYR A 38 9.14 9.72 -2.18
N GLU A 39 7.97 9.63 -2.78
CA GLU A 39 7.51 10.47 -3.88
C GLU A 39 6.24 11.21 -3.44
N GLU A 40 6.36 12.53 -3.22
CA GLU A 40 5.22 13.38 -2.86
C GLU A 40 4.38 13.73 -4.10
N GLY A 41 3.07 13.54 -4.00
CA GLY A 41 2.10 13.96 -5.01
C GLY A 41 1.12 15.02 -4.49
N GLU A 42 0.23 15.46 -5.37
CA GLU A 42 -0.79 16.47 -5.06
C GLU A 42 -1.98 15.87 -4.28
N THR A 43 -2.38 14.65 -4.63
CA THR A 43 -3.52 13.93 -4.04
C THR A 43 -3.10 12.69 -3.27
N GLU A 44 -2.03 12.04 -3.72
CA GLU A 44 -1.56 10.75 -3.21
C GLU A 44 -0.02 10.77 -3.21
N ASP A 45 0.59 10.24 -2.16
CA ASP A 45 2.03 10.00 -2.15
C ASP A 45 2.34 8.52 -2.38
N LEU A 46 3.53 8.25 -2.90
CA LEU A 46 4.03 6.90 -3.10
C LEU A 46 5.35 6.71 -2.37
N LEU A 47 5.36 5.78 -1.43
CA LEU A 47 6.58 5.32 -0.78
C LEU A 47 6.97 3.96 -1.33
N THR A 48 8.07 3.88 -2.07
CA THR A 48 8.64 2.62 -2.52
C THR A 48 9.66 2.14 -1.49
N PHE A 49 9.58 0.88 -1.07
CA PHE A 49 10.54 0.28 -0.15
C PHE A 49 11.10 -1.02 -0.73
N THR A 50 12.42 -1.21 -0.62
CA THR A 50 13.10 -2.39 -1.16
C THR A 50 14.16 -2.91 -0.22
N ARG A 51 14.35 -4.23 -0.24
CA ARG A 51 15.44 -4.95 0.42
C ARG A 51 15.72 -6.23 -0.35
N THR A 52 16.86 -6.86 -0.07
CA THR A 52 17.13 -8.22 -0.54
C THR A 52 15.97 -9.17 -0.20
N GLY A 53 15.23 -9.60 -1.22
CA GLY A 53 14.09 -10.51 -1.08
C GLY A 53 12.74 -9.86 -0.75
N VAL A 54 12.65 -8.53 -0.64
CA VAL A 54 11.38 -7.81 -0.43
C VAL A 54 11.33 -6.58 -1.33
N LYS A 55 10.24 -6.39 -2.07
CA LYS A 55 9.99 -5.15 -2.82
C LYS A 55 8.55 -4.74 -2.65
N GLY A 56 8.29 -3.51 -2.23
CA GLY A 56 6.93 -3.04 -2.03
C GLY A 56 6.76 -1.55 -2.23
N THR A 57 5.50 -1.15 -2.12
CA THR A 57 5.03 0.22 -2.26
C THR A 57 3.93 0.47 -1.24
N LEU A 58 3.95 1.63 -0.59
CA LEU A 58 2.89 2.17 0.25
C LEU A 58 2.34 3.42 -0.43
N LEU A 59 1.10 3.33 -0.88
CA LEU A 59 0.33 4.47 -1.39
C LEU A 59 -0.38 5.13 -0.21
N VAL A 60 -0.23 6.46 -0.14
CA VAL A 60 -0.67 7.30 0.96
C VAL A 60 -1.73 8.25 0.42
N ASP A 61 -2.98 8.03 0.81
CA ASP A 61 -4.10 8.91 0.47
C ASP A 61 -4.61 9.66 1.72
N ALA A 62 -5.49 10.64 1.54
CA ALA A 62 -6.16 11.35 2.63
C ALA A 62 -7.03 10.43 3.51
N HIS A 63 -7.53 9.33 2.95
CA HIS A 63 -8.51 8.45 3.60
C HIS A 63 -8.06 7.01 3.76
N GLN A 64 -7.00 6.59 3.07
CA GLN A 64 -6.57 5.21 3.08
C GLN A 64 -5.08 5.04 2.84
N PHE A 65 -4.56 3.93 3.34
CA PHE A 65 -3.26 3.39 2.99
C PHE A 65 -3.40 2.10 2.23
N GLU A 66 -2.69 2.00 1.12
CA GLU A 66 -2.61 0.78 0.32
C GLU A 66 -1.15 0.34 0.21
N MET A 67 -0.82 -0.78 0.85
CA MET A 67 0.52 -1.35 0.82
C MET A 67 0.55 -2.64 0.02
N LYS A 68 1.49 -2.73 -0.90
CA LYS A 68 1.78 -3.93 -1.68
C LYS A 68 3.23 -4.32 -1.42
N ALA A 69 3.48 -5.58 -1.11
CA ALA A 69 4.83 -6.10 -1.00
C ALA A 69 4.95 -7.45 -1.70
N GLN A 70 6.03 -7.64 -2.43
CA GLN A 70 6.40 -8.88 -3.09
C GLN A 70 7.57 -9.48 -2.33
N LEU A 71 7.40 -10.74 -1.93
CA LEU A 71 8.40 -11.50 -1.21
C LEU A 71 9.12 -12.48 -2.15
N GLY A 72 10.42 -12.60 -1.95
CA GLY A 72 11.24 -13.64 -2.55
C GLY A 72 10.89 -15.02 -1.99
N PHE A 73 11.36 -16.07 -2.67
CA PHE A 73 11.04 -17.46 -2.34
C PHE A 73 11.31 -17.84 -0.88
N LEU A 74 12.45 -17.40 -0.32
CA LEU A 74 12.84 -17.71 1.06
C LEU A 74 11.90 -17.10 2.10
N LEU A 75 11.40 -15.88 1.84
CA LEU A 75 10.52 -15.16 2.76
C LEU A 75 9.04 -15.53 2.57
N GLY A 76 8.70 -16.16 1.44
CA GLY A 76 7.34 -16.59 1.13
C GLY A 76 6.71 -17.51 2.17
N ALA A 77 7.50 -18.37 2.82
CA ALA A 77 7.02 -19.25 3.88
C ALA A 77 6.60 -18.49 5.15
N PHE A 78 7.04 -17.24 5.31
CA PHE A 78 6.72 -16.37 6.43
C PHE A 78 5.75 -15.24 6.04
N LYS A 79 5.15 -15.31 4.84
CA LYS A 79 4.24 -14.27 4.32
C LYS A 79 3.25 -13.79 5.38
N ASP A 80 2.51 -14.71 6.00
CA ASP A 80 1.42 -14.33 6.90
C ASP A 80 1.94 -13.65 8.18
N ARG A 81 3.13 -14.05 8.66
CA ARG A 81 3.79 -13.36 9.78
C ARG A 81 4.26 -11.97 9.37
N ILE A 82 4.87 -11.83 8.20
CA ILE A 82 5.35 -10.53 7.70
C ILE A 82 4.17 -9.58 7.47
N GLU A 83 3.08 -10.08 6.88
CA GLU A 83 1.83 -9.33 6.69
C GLU A 83 1.23 -8.86 8.02
N ALA A 84 1.22 -9.72 9.03
CA ALA A 84 0.74 -9.38 10.38
C ALA A 84 1.62 -8.31 11.04
N GLU A 85 2.94 -8.44 11.01
CA GLU A 85 3.87 -7.46 11.58
C GLU A 85 3.72 -6.08 10.92
N ILE A 86 3.67 -6.05 9.59
CA ILE A 86 3.47 -4.80 8.83
C ILE A 86 2.10 -4.19 9.18
N SER A 87 1.06 -5.02 9.22
CA SER A 87 -0.29 -4.58 9.57
C SER A 87 -0.36 -3.98 10.96
N GLU A 88 0.27 -4.62 11.95
CA GLU A 88 0.32 -4.17 13.33
C GLU A 88 1.09 -2.84 13.45
N GLN A 89 2.22 -2.70 12.76
CA GLN A 89 2.97 -1.45 12.78
C GLN A 89 2.20 -0.28 12.16
N LEU A 90 1.53 -0.52 11.03
CA LEU A 90 0.72 0.50 10.38
C LEU A 90 -0.47 0.88 11.25
N ASP A 91 -1.16 -0.10 11.82
CA ASP A 91 -2.28 0.12 12.74
C ASP A 91 -1.84 0.87 14.01
N ALA A 92 -0.69 0.52 14.59
CA ALA A 92 -0.14 1.21 15.75
C ALA A 92 0.18 2.69 15.45
N LEU A 93 0.63 3.01 14.23
CA LEU A 93 0.88 4.39 13.81
C LEU A 93 -0.42 5.17 13.55
N LEU A 94 -1.45 4.49 13.03
CA LEU A 94 -2.77 5.08 12.81
C LEU A 94 -3.54 5.31 14.12
N ASN A 95 -3.39 4.42 15.09
CA ASN A 95 -4.06 4.45 16.39
C ASN A 95 -3.25 5.16 17.48
N ALA A 96 -1.98 5.47 17.24
CA ALA A 96 -1.21 6.32 18.15
C ALA A 96 -1.96 7.64 18.36
N PRO A 97 -2.03 8.17 19.59
CA PRO A 97 -2.76 9.40 19.89
C PRO A 97 -2.07 10.59 19.21
N HIS A 98 -2.39 10.80 17.93
CA HIS A 98 -2.09 12.03 17.22
C HIS A 98 -3.01 13.11 17.80
N PRO A 99 -2.49 14.31 18.14
CA PRO A 99 -3.24 15.35 18.84
C PRO A 99 -4.38 16.00 18.04
N ALA A 100 -4.82 15.42 16.93
CA ALA A 100 -5.93 15.91 16.12
C ALA A 100 -6.94 14.77 15.81
N GLY A 101 -7.76 14.38 16.78
CA GLY A 101 -8.82 13.40 16.48
C GLY A 101 -9.58 12.76 17.63
N LYS A 102 -9.92 13.47 18.70
CA LYS A 102 -11.03 13.01 19.56
C LYS A 102 -12.33 13.13 18.75
N LYS A 103 -12.72 12.06 18.04
CA LYS A 103 -14.12 11.60 17.90
C LYS A 103 -14.22 10.27 17.13
N THR A 104 -14.54 9.24 17.92
CA THR A 104 -15.45 8.12 17.62
C THR A 104 -14.85 6.87 16.98
N ALA A 105 -14.33 6.00 17.84
CA ALA A 105 -14.61 4.57 17.71
C ALA A 105 -16.11 4.35 17.98
N ALA A 106 -16.86 3.87 16.99
CA ALA A 106 -18.18 3.28 17.18
C ALA A 106 -18.37 2.10 16.21
N ASP A 107 -18.09 0.93 16.78
CA ASP A 107 -18.47 -0.43 16.40
C ASP A 107 -19.91 -0.58 15.86
N LYS A 108 -20.10 -1.09 14.62
CA LYS A 108 -21.02 -2.19 14.17
C LYS A 108 -21.67 -2.04 12.77
N LYS A 109 -21.39 -3.07 11.93
CA LYS A 109 -22.20 -3.74 10.87
C LYS A 109 -22.49 -3.08 9.50
N HIS A 110 -21.90 -3.71 8.46
CA HIS A 110 -22.26 -3.90 7.01
C HIS A 110 -23.76 -3.84 6.60
N PRO A 111 -24.16 -3.82 5.28
CA PRO A 111 -23.40 -3.93 4.00
C PRO A 111 -23.84 -3.00 2.82
N ALA A 112 -23.08 -2.99 1.71
CA ALA A 112 -23.48 -2.93 0.27
C ALA A 112 -22.39 -2.20 -0.56
N ALA A 113 -21.62 -2.86 -1.43
CA ALA A 113 -21.97 -3.40 -2.75
C ALA A 113 -22.11 -2.32 -3.85
N ASP A 114 -21.19 -2.43 -4.82
CA ASP A 114 -21.24 -2.00 -6.22
C ASP A 114 -21.03 -0.53 -6.62
N ALA A 115 -19.82 -0.23 -7.09
CA ALA A 115 -19.64 0.50 -8.36
C ALA A 115 -18.32 0.08 -9.06
N LYS A 116 -18.50 -0.86 -9.98
CA LYS A 116 -17.58 -1.36 -11.01
C LYS A 116 -17.34 -0.31 -12.11
N ALA A 117 -16.08 -0.12 -12.51
CA ALA A 117 -15.69 0.23 -13.89
C ALA A 117 -14.25 -0.28 -14.14
N ALA A 118 -14.05 -1.50 -14.64
CA ALA A 118 -14.12 -1.96 -16.04
C ALA A 118 -12.78 -1.84 -16.81
N ALA A 119 -12.07 -2.96 -16.97
CA ALA A 119 -11.13 -3.18 -18.08
C ALA A 119 -10.78 -4.68 -18.29
N LYS A 120 -11.63 -5.39 -19.04
CA LYS A 120 -11.34 -6.59 -19.86
C LYS A 120 -12.38 -6.52 -21.00
N THR A 121 -12.11 -6.57 -22.30
CA THR A 121 -11.31 -7.49 -23.13
C THR A 121 -11.43 -7.04 -24.61
N ALA A 122 -10.38 -7.21 -25.43
CA ALA A 122 -10.42 -7.67 -26.85
C ALA A 122 -9.00 -7.53 -27.45
N ALA A 123 -8.22 -8.61 -27.57
CA ALA A 123 -8.20 -9.56 -28.68
C ALA A 123 -7.60 -9.00 -30.01
N LYS A 124 -6.41 -9.51 -30.32
CA LYS A 124 -5.60 -9.42 -31.56
C LYS A 124 -6.26 -10.16 -32.74
N PRO A 125 -6.08 -9.72 -34.01
CA PRO A 125 -5.15 -10.40 -34.95
C PRO A 125 -4.35 -9.40 -35.80
N ALA A 126 -3.03 -9.53 -35.97
CA ALA A 126 -2.36 -10.30 -37.02
C ALA A 126 -2.94 -10.09 -38.46
N ALA A 127 -2.28 -9.25 -39.27
CA ALA A 127 -2.31 -9.33 -40.72
C ALA A 127 -0.97 -8.85 -41.31
N ALA A 128 -0.30 -9.75 -42.02
CA ALA A 128 0.85 -9.48 -42.87
C ALA A 128 0.39 -9.07 -44.29
N LYS A 129 1.13 -8.16 -44.94
CA LYS A 129 1.43 -8.02 -46.40
C LYS A 129 1.94 -6.58 -46.64
N ALA A 130 3.21 -6.37 -46.99
CA ALA A 130 3.82 -6.47 -48.33
C ALA A 130 3.55 -5.25 -49.25
N LYS A 131 4.67 -4.70 -49.76
CA LYS A 131 4.89 -3.89 -51.00
C LYS A 131 4.76 -2.36 -50.98
N LYS A 132 5.95 -1.75 -51.16
CA LYS A 132 6.38 -0.93 -52.32
C LYS A 132 5.88 0.52 -52.42
N THR A 133 6.79 1.47 -52.19
CA THR A 133 7.15 2.48 -53.21
C THR A 133 8.61 2.83 -53.05
#